data_AF-A0A523KHD5-F1
#
_entry.id   AF-A0A523KHD5-F1
#
_cell.length_a   1.000
_cell.length_b   1.000
_cell.length_c   1.000
_cell.angle_alpha   90.00
_cell.angle_beta   90.00
_cell.angle_gamma   90.00
#
_symmetry.space_group_name_H-M   'P 1'
#
loop_
_entity.id
_entity.type
_entity.pdbx_description
1 polymer ?
#
loop_
_entity_poly.entity_id
_entity_poly.type
_entity_poly.pdbx_seq_one_letter_code
_entity_poly.pdbx_strand_id
1 'polypeptide(L)'
;MHQAQGTAERHAHPARRWRPQGTPGRHLGGRGPESDRGRGRRRPSLRYNTVPVYAYKGVNAAGKTARGQLDAETSRAARARLRRDGIFITDFEESSAKAVKRSGSGPRFNISISFSTLQRISPLDMALMTRQAATLIGAGIPLVESLAALTEQTEHPRLKANLGQIRDRVNEGASFADALDQSGAFPDLYVGMVRAGEESGALETVLERLADYLESQVRLRNKVSSILIYPLVMLGFAGFVIGVLVTVVLPQISELLVGLNKPLPFYTRWIIDGAGFIRSWWWALALLAAAAFALLRAAIATPRGRIVWDGLKLRLPVVGRTVRSIAISRFTRTLSTLLAGGLPIVRALETSKVVAGNVVLGRAIEQAQQSITEGASLAHPLKASGEFPPLVTHMIEVGERSGELEAMLSKVSDTYEEQVETMVTRLTALLEPLLILIMVGIVVVIILATLVPLLDLTTSLS
;
A
#
# COMPACT_ATOMS: atom_id res chain seq x y z
N MET A 1 -18.51 -60.88 3.21
CA MET A 1 -18.72 -62.11 4.01
C MET A 1 -17.40 -62.50 4.64
N HIS A 2 -17.41 -62.63 5.98
CA HIS A 2 -16.55 -63.47 6.86
C HIS A 2 -15.01 -63.34 6.79
N GLN A 3 -14.36 -62.79 7.85
CA GLN A 3 -13.87 -63.46 9.09
C GLN A 3 -12.54 -64.21 8.85
N ALA A 4 -11.54 -64.28 9.73
CA ALA A 4 -11.33 -63.81 11.10
C ALA A 4 -9.82 -63.88 11.47
N GLN A 5 -9.43 -62.98 12.38
CA GLN A 5 -8.59 -63.12 13.60
C GLN A 5 -7.36 -64.06 13.68
N GLY A 6 -6.29 -63.51 14.28
CA GLY A 6 -5.19 -64.24 14.91
C GLY A 6 -4.38 -63.35 15.86
N THR A 7 -4.45 -63.66 17.16
CA THR A 7 -3.82 -63.04 18.34
C THR A 7 -2.35 -63.46 18.57
N ALA A 8 -1.53 -62.64 19.23
CA ALA A 8 -0.53 -63.11 20.23
C ALA A 8 0.16 -61.95 21.01
N GLU A 9 0.38 -62.21 22.29
CA GLU A 9 0.88 -61.37 23.39
C GLU A 9 2.42 -61.15 23.39
N ARG A 10 2.93 -60.27 24.27
CA ARG A 10 3.91 -60.62 25.34
C ARG A 10 4.41 -59.42 26.19
N HIS A 11 4.17 -59.56 27.50
CA HIS A 11 4.99 -59.35 28.72
C HIS A 11 5.81 -58.09 29.05
N ALA A 12 5.69 -57.75 30.34
CA ALA A 12 6.38 -56.71 31.13
C ALA A 12 7.53 -57.27 32.00
N HIS A 13 8.42 -56.39 32.49
CA HIS A 13 9.24 -56.55 33.71
C HIS A 13 9.82 -55.19 34.18
N PRO A 14 9.89 -54.91 35.51
CA PRO A 14 10.68 -53.79 36.07
C PRO A 14 11.65 -54.19 37.21
N ALA A 15 12.77 -53.45 37.33
CA ALA A 15 13.73 -53.39 38.46
C ALA A 15 14.82 -52.34 38.07
N ARG A 16 15.49 -51.53 38.90
CA ARG A 16 15.94 -51.59 40.31
C ARG A 16 16.40 -50.18 40.76
N ARG A 17 16.56 -50.05 42.08
CA ARG A 17 16.86 -48.88 42.93
C ARG A 17 18.36 -48.81 43.27
N TRP A 18 18.99 -47.63 43.34
CA TRP A 18 20.23 -47.37 44.12
C TRP A 18 20.38 -45.89 44.52
N ARG A 19 20.86 -45.64 45.76
CA ARG A 19 21.34 -44.36 46.35
C ARG A 19 22.85 -44.49 46.61
N PRO A 20 23.56 -43.36 46.85
CA PRO A 20 24.34 -43.27 48.11
C PRO A 20 24.33 -41.88 48.80
N GLN A 21 24.80 -41.87 50.05
CA GLN A 21 24.96 -40.75 51.02
C GLN A 21 26.36 -40.10 50.96
N GLY A 22 26.50 -38.88 51.49
CA GLY A 22 27.79 -38.30 51.95
C GLY A 22 27.85 -36.76 52.06
N THR A 23 27.72 -36.22 53.27
CA THR A 23 27.92 -34.82 53.76
C THR A 23 29.42 -34.47 53.99
N PRO A 24 29.89 -33.32 54.59
CA PRO A 24 29.32 -31.97 54.92
C PRO A 24 30.27 -30.77 54.57
N GLY A 25 29.83 -29.51 54.79
CA GLY A 25 30.76 -28.46 55.30
C GLY A 25 30.78 -27.05 54.66
N ARG A 26 30.18 -26.10 55.40
CA ARG A 26 30.72 -24.77 55.81
C ARG A 26 31.02 -23.63 54.80
N HIS A 27 30.39 -22.49 55.13
CA HIS A 27 30.94 -21.13 55.29
C HIS A 27 30.80 -20.07 54.18
N LEU A 28 30.22 -18.93 54.63
CA LEU A 28 30.47 -17.52 54.27
C LEU A 28 29.89 -17.07 52.93
N GLY A 29 28.99 -16.10 52.90
CA GLY A 29 29.29 -14.69 53.16
C GLY A 29 29.31 -14.00 51.80
N GLY A 30 28.29 -13.23 51.46
CA GLY A 30 28.50 -11.80 51.35
C GLY A 30 28.42 -11.32 49.90
N ARG A 31 27.57 -10.32 49.70
CA ARG A 31 27.41 -9.39 48.57
C ARG A 31 28.46 -9.45 47.44
N GLY A 32 27.96 -9.53 46.22
CA GLY A 32 28.61 -9.13 44.97
C GLY A 32 27.57 -8.63 43.96
N PRO A 33 27.93 -7.75 43.01
CA PRO A 33 27.19 -6.50 42.82
C PRO A 33 26.25 -6.44 41.63
N GLU A 34 25.30 -5.53 41.78
CA GLU A 34 24.56 -4.79 40.76
C GLU A 34 25.43 -4.49 39.53
N SER A 35 25.12 -5.13 38.39
CA SER A 35 25.72 -4.81 37.08
C SER A 35 24.63 -4.34 36.11
N ASP A 36 24.44 -3.03 36.18
CA ASP A 36 24.35 -2.08 35.07
C ASP A 36 23.43 -2.41 33.87
N ARG A 37 22.36 -1.62 33.78
CA ARG A 37 21.45 -1.54 32.64
C ARG A 37 22.24 -1.05 31.44
N GLY A 38 22.43 -1.93 30.46
CA GLY A 38 23.06 -1.62 29.18
C GLY A 38 22.41 -0.40 28.50
N ARG A 39 23.05 0.76 28.66
CA ARG A 39 22.85 1.95 27.82
C ARG A 39 23.13 1.58 26.38
N GLY A 40 22.15 1.77 25.51
CA GLY A 40 22.31 1.69 24.07
C GLY A 40 23.46 2.58 23.61
N ARG A 41 24.52 1.94 23.09
CA ARG A 41 25.60 2.63 22.37
C ARG A 41 25.01 3.23 21.10
N ARG A 42 24.74 4.53 21.14
CA ARG A 42 24.50 5.35 19.95
C ARG A 42 25.76 5.32 19.08
N ARG A 43 25.62 4.85 17.84
CA ARG A 43 26.65 4.98 16.80
C ARG A 43 26.94 6.48 16.57
N PRO A 44 28.19 6.92 16.38
CA PRO A 44 28.49 8.31 16.10
C PRO A 44 28.00 8.67 14.70
N SER A 45 27.11 9.67 14.63
CA SER A 45 26.70 10.29 13.37
C SER A 45 27.89 11.06 12.78
N LEU A 46 28.33 10.67 11.59
CA LEU A 46 29.28 11.44 10.77
C LEU A 46 28.71 12.85 10.57
N ARG A 47 29.41 13.86 11.10
CA ARG A 47 29.10 15.27 10.89
C ARG A 47 29.52 15.63 9.46
N TYR A 48 28.56 15.83 8.57
CA TYR A 48 28.82 16.57 7.33
C TYR A 48 29.22 18.01 7.70
N ASN A 49 30.37 18.45 7.20
CA ASN A 49 30.84 19.83 7.36
C ASN A 49 29.96 20.74 6.49
N THR A 50 28.83 21.23 7.03
CA THR A 50 27.99 22.20 6.33
C THR A 50 28.70 23.55 6.34
N VAL A 51 29.17 23.98 5.17
CA VAL A 51 29.65 25.36 4.98
C VAL A 51 28.50 26.35 5.28
N PRO A 52 28.73 27.38 6.11
CA PRO A 52 27.69 28.35 6.43
C PRO A 52 27.34 29.22 5.21
N VAL A 53 26.05 29.53 5.09
CA VAL A 53 25.50 30.36 4.00
C VAL A 53 25.29 31.77 4.51
N TYR A 54 25.88 32.76 3.85
CA TYR A 54 25.75 34.17 4.22
C TYR A 54 24.80 34.87 3.25
N ALA A 55 23.76 35.50 3.78
CA ALA A 55 22.90 36.39 3.00
C ALA A 55 23.50 37.80 3.01
N TYR A 56 23.63 38.40 1.83
CA TYR A 56 24.15 39.77 1.71
C TYR A 56 23.18 40.66 0.96
N LYS A 57 23.19 41.94 1.36
CA LYS A 57 22.62 43.05 0.61
C LYS A 57 23.70 44.10 0.47
N GLY A 58 23.92 44.58 -0.75
CA GLY A 58 24.96 45.54 -1.05
C GLY A 58 24.64 46.36 -2.29
N VAL A 59 25.56 47.22 -2.66
CA VAL A 59 25.48 48.06 -3.86
C VAL A 59 26.71 47.79 -4.70
N ASN A 60 26.53 47.57 -5.99
CA ASN A 60 27.66 47.41 -6.91
C ASN A 60 28.30 48.79 -7.22
N ALA A 61 29.48 48.79 -7.85
CA ALA A 61 30.18 50.02 -8.22
C ALA A 61 29.36 50.97 -9.14
N ALA A 62 28.28 50.48 -9.76
CA ALA A 62 27.36 51.26 -10.60
C ALA A 62 26.11 51.78 -9.86
N GLY A 63 26.06 51.68 -8.52
CA GLY A 63 24.96 52.21 -7.70
C GLY A 63 23.69 51.34 -7.65
N LYS A 64 23.68 50.13 -8.24
CA LYS A 64 22.54 49.21 -8.20
C LYS A 64 22.61 48.27 -7.00
N THR A 65 21.48 48.06 -6.33
CA THR A 65 21.39 47.16 -5.18
C THR A 65 21.45 45.70 -5.59
N ALA A 66 22.41 44.94 -5.07
CA ALA A 66 22.56 43.50 -5.24
C ALA A 66 22.18 42.76 -3.96
N ARG A 67 21.45 41.64 -4.08
CA ARG A 67 21.06 40.77 -2.96
C ARG A 67 21.25 39.32 -3.37
N GLY A 68 21.82 38.51 -2.50
CA GLY A 68 22.08 37.10 -2.77
C GLY A 68 22.52 36.32 -1.55
N GLN A 69 22.76 35.02 -1.73
CA GLN A 69 23.36 34.14 -0.73
C GLN A 69 24.71 33.66 -1.26
N LEU A 70 25.67 33.49 -0.36
CA LEU A 70 27.02 33.04 -0.69
C LEU A 70 27.51 32.02 0.35
N ASP A 71 27.94 30.87 -0.12
CA ASP A 71 28.56 29.84 0.71
C ASP A 71 30.03 30.20 0.94
N ALA A 72 30.44 30.26 2.20
CA ALA A 72 31.84 30.49 2.58
C ALA A 72 32.16 29.83 3.90
N GLU A 73 33.40 29.36 4.07
CA GLU A 73 33.83 28.71 5.30
C GLU A 73 33.92 29.69 6.50
N THR A 74 34.12 30.98 6.23
CA THR A 74 34.15 32.03 7.26
C THR A 74 33.53 33.32 6.75
N SER A 75 32.96 34.11 7.65
CA SER A 75 32.38 35.44 7.34
C SER A 75 33.40 36.38 6.67
N ARG A 76 34.68 36.26 7.03
CA ARG A 76 35.80 37.01 6.43
C ARG A 76 36.03 36.60 4.97
N ALA A 77 35.95 35.31 4.65
CA ALA A 77 36.09 34.79 3.28
C ALA A 77 34.92 35.24 2.38
N ALA A 78 33.68 35.24 2.91
CA ALA A 78 32.51 35.75 2.20
C ALA A 78 32.66 37.25 1.84
N ARG A 79 33.04 38.09 2.81
CA ARG A 79 33.24 39.53 2.58
C ARG A 79 34.38 39.81 1.59
N ALA A 80 35.47 39.05 1.66
CA ALA A 80 36.59 39.20 0.73
C ALA A 80 36.21 38.82 -0.71
N ARG A 81 35.33 37.82 -0.89
CA ARG A 81 34.79 37.44 -2.20
C ARG A 81 33.84 38.49 -2.77
N LEU A 82 32.88 38.97 -1.97
CA LEU A 82 31.96 40.04 -2.39
C LEU A 82 32.68 41.35 -2.73
N ARG A 83 33.77 41.67 -2.03
CA ARG A 83 34.60 42.84 -2.35
C ARG A 83 35.37 42.68 -3.67
N ARG A 84 35.82 41.45 -3.99
CA ARG A 84 36.42 41.15 -5.31
C ARG A 84 35.40 41.27 -6.44
N ASP A 85 34.15 40.90 -6.17
CA ASP A 85 33.04 41.02 -7.12
C ASP A 85 32.49 42.44 -7.25
N GLY A 86 33.13 43.44 -6.61
CA GLY A 86 32.77 44.86 -6.71
C GLY A 86 31.48 45.24 -5.98
N ILE A 87 31.04 44.42 -5.02
CA ILE A 87 29.83 44.63 -4.21
C ILE A 87 30.20 45.19 -2.84
N PHE A 88 29.80 46.43 -2.57
CA PHE A 88 29.93 47.06 -1.25
C PHE A 88 28.74 46.68 -0.39
N ILE A 89 29.01 45.97 0.70
CA ILE A 89 28.00 45.35 1.56
C ILE A 89 27.38 46.40 2.47
N THR A 90 26.05 46.51 2.48
CA THR A 90 25.29 47.39 3.39
C THR A 90 24.63 46.63 4.53
N ASP A 91 24.37 45.33 4.35
CA ASP A 91 23.80 44.45 5.39
C ASP A 91 24.32 43.01 5.21
N PHE A 92 24.73 42.35 6.30
CA PHE A 92 25.39 41.04 6.26
C PHE A 92 25.04 40.19 7.48
N GLU A 93 24.23 39.15 7.26
CA GLU A 93 23.81 38.21 8.30
C GLU A 93 24.20 36.77 7.95
N GLU A 94 24.68 36.05 8.97
CA GLU A 94 24.90 34.60 8.88
C GLU A 94 23.54 33.90 8.93
N SER A 95 23.11 33.36 7.79
CA SER A 95 21.81 32.70 7.70
C SER A 95 22.00 31.23 8.00
N SER A 96 21.82 30.83 9.27
CA SER A 96 21.57 29.41 9.56
C SER A 96 20.34 29.01 8.73
N ALA A 97 20.46 27.95 7.94
CA ALA A 97 19.47 27.54 6.94
C ALA A 97 18.10 27.21 7.57
N LYS A 98 17.33 28.24 7.96
CA LYS A 98 15.92 28.26 8.37
C LYS A 98 15.50 29.66 8.86
N ALA A 99 15.52 30.68 7.99
CA ALA A 99 14.68 31.87 8.18
C ALA A 99 14.58 32.70 6.89
N VAL A 100 13.54 32.46 6.08
CA VAL A 100 13.05 33.47 5.14
C VAL A 100 11.74 34.01 5.71
N LYS A 101 11.82 35.08 6.49
CA LYS A 101 10.65 35.95 6.75
C LYS A 101 10.58 36.97 5.62
N ARG A 102 9.68 36.74 4.65
CA ARG A 102 9.16 37.82 3.79
C ARG A 102 8.15 38.61 4.63
N SER A 103 8.47 39.86 4.94
CA SER A 103 7.51 40.83 5.46
C SER A 103 6.50 41.15 4.34
N GLY A 104 5.22 40.98 4.64
CA GLY A 104 4.10 41.20 3.73
C GLY A 104 2.81 40.72 4.39
N SER A 105 2.13 41.63 5.08
CA SER A 105 0.90 41.40 5.84
C SER A 105 -0.27 40.97 4.95
N GLY A 106 -0.92 39.87 5.32
CA GLY A 106 -2.21 39.43 4.79
C GLY A 106 -2.42 37.95 5.12
N PRO A 107 -3.58 37.54 5.68
CA PRO A 107 -3.82 36.15 6.05
C PRO A 107 -4.12 35.35 4.78
N ARG A 108 -3.07 34.89 4.10
CA ARG A 108 -3.21 33.85 3.08
C ARG A 108 -3.07 32.51 3.77
N PHE A 109 -4.18 31.78 3.84
CA PHE A 109 -4.22 30.34 4.09
C PHE A 109 -3.34 29.65 3.05
N ASN A 110 -2.03 29.57 3.33
CA ASN A 110 -1.10 28.81 2.52
C ASN A 110 -1.20 27.37 3.00
N ILE A 111 -2.13 26.62 2.41
CA ILE A 111 -2.09 25.16 2.46
C ILE A 111 -0.80 24.78 1.73
N SER A 112 0.31 24.68 2.48
CA SER A 112 1.50 24.01 2.00
C SER A 112 1.16 22.53 1.92
N ILE A 113 0.54 22.12 0.81
CA ILE A 113 0.45 20.72 0.42
C ILE A 113 1.91 20.25 0.36
N SER A 114 2.31 19.43 1.33
CA SER A 114 3.66 18.91 1.41
C SER A 114 3.93 18.07 0.16
N PHE A 115 4.67 18.62 -0.80
CA PHE A 115 5.08 17.99 -2.07
C PHE A 115 5.86 16.65 -1.85
N SER A 116 6.21 16.32 -0.61
CA SER A 116 6.82 15.04 -0.23
C SER A 116 5.94 13.82 -0.49
N THR A 117 4.61 13.98 -0.49
CA THR A 117 3.65 12.88 -0.75
C THR A 117 3.48 12.61 -2.25
N LEU A 118 3.71 13.62 -3.10
CA LEU A 118 3.66 13.49 -4.56
C LEU A 118 4.87 12.76 -5.15
N GLN A 119 5.92 12.51 -4.35
CA GLN A 119 7.15 11.88 -4.80
C GLN A 119 7.20 10.37 -4.48
N ARG A 120 6.09 9.70 -4.17
CA ARG A 120 6.14 8.25 -3.93
C ARG A 120 6.34 7.55 -5.29
N ILE A 121 7.34 6.67 -5.39
CA ILE A 121 7.64 5.95 -6.64
C ILE A 121 6.39 5.17 -7.07
N SER A 122 5.94 5.39 -8.30
CA SER A 122 4.79 4.68 -8.85
C SER A 122 5.16 3.20 -9.08
N PRO A 123 4.24 2.25 -8.88
CA PRO A 123 4.46 0.87 -9.31
C PRO A 123 4.77 0.75 -10.80
N LEU A 124 4.25 1.65 -11.63
CA LEU A 124 4.57 1.70 -13.06
C LEU A 124 6.04 2.08 -13.29
N ASP A 125 6.53 3.13 -12.63
CA ASP A 125 7.92 3.57 -12.76
C ASP A 125 8.89 2.47 -12.34
N MET A 126 8.56 1.75 -11.26
CA MET A 126 9.35 0.61 -10.78
C MET A 126 9.34 -0.55 -11.79
N ALA A 127 8.18 -0.86 -12.39
CA ALA A 127 8.07 -1.89 -13.41
C ALA A 127 8.89 -1.55 -14.66
N LEU A 128 8.76 -0.32 -15.18
CA LEU A 128 9.50 0.15 -16.35
C LEU A 128 11.01 0.16 -16.13
N MET A 129 11.46 0.71 -14.99
CA MET A 129 12.89 0.70 -14.62
C MET A 129 13.43 -0.73 -14.51
N THR A 130 12.66 -1.65 -13.93
CA THR A 130 13.09 -3.04 -13.76
C THR A 130 13.15 -3.77 -15.09
N ARG A 131 12.19 -3.53 -16.00
CA ARG A 131 12.22 -4.06 -17.36
C ARG A 131 13.44 -3.56 -18.14
N GLN A 132 13.73 -2.27 -18.05
CA GLN A 132 14.91 -1.68 -18.67
C GLN A 132 16.19 -2.26 -18.08
N ALA A 133 16.26 -2.44 -16.76
CA ALA A 133 17.39 -3.09 -16.09
C ALA A 133 17.58 -4.53 -16.59
N ALA A 134 16.50 -5.33 -16.64
CA ALA A 134 16.54 -6.69 -17.17
C ALA A 134 17.05 -6.73 -18.62
N THR A 135 16.56 -5.80 -19.46
CA THR A 135 16.97 -5.69 -20.87
C THR A 135 18.45 -5.35 -21.03
N LEU A 136 18.95 -4.37 -20.28
CA LEU A 136 20.36 -3.94 -20.36
C LEU A 136 21.31 -5.02 -19.84
N ILE A 137 20.98 -5.62 -18.70
CA ILE A 137 21.78 -6.70 -18.09
C ILE A 137 21.74 -7.95 -18.97
N GLY A 138 20.60 -8.32 -19.54
CA GLY A 138 20.47 -9.44 -20.48
C GLY A 138 21.16 -9.21 -21.82
N ALA A 139 21.34 -7.96 -22.22
CA ALA A 139 22.22 -7.61 -23.35
C ALA A 139 23.72 -7.71 -23.01
N GLY A 140 24.08 -8.10 -21.79
CA GLY A 140 25.46 -8.22 -21.32
C GLY A 140 26.12 -6.90 -20.96
N ILE A 141 25.34 -5.82 -20.79
CA ILE A 141 25.88 -4.51 -20.38
C ILE A 141 26.26 -4.56 -18.89
N PRO A 142 27.45 -4.08 -18.49
CA PRO A 142 27.86 -4.05 -17.09
C PRO A 142 26.83 -3.36 -16.19
N LEU A 143 26.68 -3.84 -14.94
CA LEU A 143 25.66 -3.34 -14.01
C LEU A 143 25.79 -1.83 -13.74
N VAL A 144 27.01 -1.33 -13.53
CA VAL A 144 27.25 0.10 -13.24
C VAL A 144 26.87 0.96 -14.45
N GLU A 145 27.18 0.52 -15.67
CA GLU A 145 26.80 1.20 -16.92
C GLU A 145 25.29 1.18 -17.12
N SER A 146 24.66 0.02 -16.87
CA SER A 146 23.20 -0.12 -16.92
C SER A 146 22.51 0.83 -15.94
N LEU A 147 23.00 0.92 -14.69
CA LEU A 147 22.47 1.85 -13.68
C LEU A 147 22.69 3.33 -14.08
N ALA A 148 23.79 3.67 -14.74
CA ALA A 148 24.01 5.00 -15.28
C ALA A 148 22.98 5.35 -16.37
N ALA A 149 22.78 4.46 -17.34
CA ALA A 149 21.78 4.64 -18.39
C ALA A 149 20.36 4.78 -17.81
N LEU A 150 19.99 3.95 -16.83
CA LEU A 150 18.71 4.04 -16.13
C LEU A 150 18.54 5.38 -15.39
N THR A 151 19.60 5.89 -14.76
CA THR A 151 19.57 7.17 -14.05
C THR A 151 19.33 8.33 -15.02
N GLU A 152 19.89 8.27 -16.24
CA GLU A 152 19.69 9.28 -17.27
C GLU A 152 18.27 9.26 -17.83
N GLN A 153 17.74 8.06 -18.10
CA GLN A 153 16.42 7.85 -18.70
C GLN A 153 15.24 8.02 -17.71
N THR A 154 15.49 7.91 -16.40
CA THR A 154 14.44 8.05 -15.39
C THR A 154 13.98 9.50 -15.24
N GLU A 155 12.69 9.75 -15.51
CA GLU A 155 12.08 11.07 -15.31
C GLU A 155 11.71 11.33 -13.85
N HIS A 156 11.30 10.29 -13.10
CA HIS A 156 10.82 10.45 -11.73
C HIS A 156 11.97 10.89 -10.78
N PRO A 157 11.96 12.12 -10.22
CA PRO A 157 13.15 12.71 -9.58
C PRO A 157 13.68 11.90 -8.39
N ARG A 158 12.78 11.29 -7.61
CA ARG A 158 13.17 10.47 -6.47
C ARG A 158 13.75 9.11 -6.87
N LEU A 159 13.26 8.53 -7.96
CA LEU A 159 13.77 7.25 -8.45
C LEU A 159 15.16 7.48 -9.05
N LYS A 160 15.32 8.57 -9.81
CA LYS A 160 16.61 9.04 -10.33
C LYS A 160 17.65 9.25 -9.22
N ALA A 161 17.29 9.94 -8.14
CA ALA A 161 18.19 10.14 -7.01
C ALA A 161 18.60 8.82 -6.34
N ASN A 162 17.64 7.89 -6.15
CA ASN A 162 17.93 6.58 -5.58
C ASN A 162 18.83 5.73 -6.48
N LEU A 163 18.57 5.73 -7.79
CA LEU A 163 19.39 5.04 -8.79
C LEU A 163 20.83 5.56 -8.81
N GLY A 164 21.02 6.88 -8.71
CA GLY A 164 22.35 7.47 -8.59
C GLY A 164 23.10 6.96 -7.35
N GLN A 165 22.43 6.95 -6.18
CA GLN A 165 23.04 6.42 -4.95
C GLN A 165 23.35 4.93 -5.04
N ILE A 166 22.48 4.14 -5.67
CA ILE A 166 22.68 2.71 -5.86
C ILE A 166 23.87 2.47 -6.78
N ARG A 167 23.94 3.18 -7.92
CA ARG A 167 25.06 3.12 -8.86
C ARG A 167 26.38 3.44 -8.17
N ASP A 168 26.44 4.53 -7.40
CA ASP A 168 27.67 4.97 -6.74
C ASP A 168 28.15 3.92 -5.74
N ARG A 169 27.24 3.30 -4.98
CA ARG A 169 27.59 2.22 -4.04
C ARG A 169 28.04 0.92 -4.72
N VAL A 170 27.39 0.54 -5.80
CA VAL A 170 27.81 -0.64 -6.59
C VAL A 170 29.20 -0.37 -7.18
N ASN A 171 29.45 0.85 -7.65
CA ASN A 171 30.76 1.27 -8.14
C ASN A 171 31.85 1.30 -7.04
N GLU A 172 31.45 1.56 -5.79
CA GLU A 172 32.30 1.44 -4.59
C GLU A 172 32.51 -0.02 -4.13
N GLY A 173 31.85 -1.00 -4.78
CA GLY A 173 32.03 -2.43 -4.52
C GLY A 173 30.99 -3.07 -3.59
N ALA A 174 29.90 -2.37 -3.25
CA ALA A 174 28.76 -2.99 -2.57
C ALA A 174 27.99 -3.93 -3.53
N SER A 175 27.35 -4.99 -3.00
CA SER A 175 26.41 -5.78 -3.78
C SER A 175 25.21 -4.93 -4.21
N PHE A 176 24.60 -5.26 -5.36
CA PHE A 176 23.42 -4.57 -5.86
C PHE A 176 22.26 -4.69 -4.88
N ALA A 177 22.06 -5.88 -4.30
CA ALA A 177 21.03 -6.13 -3.30
C ALA A 177 21.22 -5.25 -2.04
N ASP A 178 22.43 -5.11 -1.52
CA ASP A 178 22.70 -4.26 -0.35
C ASP A 178 22.49 -2.77 -0.67
N ALA A 179 22.84 -2.36 -1.90
CA ALA A 179 22.61 -1.00 -2.36
C ALA A 179 21.11 -0.69 -2.48
N LEU A 180 20.31 -1.63 -3.00
CA LEU A 180 18.85 -1.54 -3.08
C LEU A 180 18.20 -1.48 -1.70
N ASP A 181 18.59 -2.37 -0.78
CA ASP A 181 18.05 -2.45 0.59
C ASP A 181 18.21 -1.12 1.33
N GLN A 182 19.43 -0.58 1.32
CA GLN A 182 19.74 0.67 2.01
C GLN A 182 19.06 1.91 1.41
N SER A 183 18.60 1.86 0.16
CA SER A 183 17.83 2.97 -0.43
C SER A 183 16.44 3.13 0.22
N GLY A 184 15.90 2.06 0.83
CA GLY A 184 14.55 2.02 1.41
C GLY A 184 13.43 2.22 0.39
N ALA A 185 13.75 2.20 -0.91
CA ALA A 185 12.81 2.48 -1.99
C ALA A 185 12.19 1.21 -2.60
N PHE A 186 12.86 0.08 -2.43
CA PHE A 186 12.48 -1.20 -3.02
C PHE A 186 11.86 -2.12 -1.95
N PRO A 187 10.79 -2.86 -2.27
CA PRO A 187 10.21 -3.83 -1.35
C PRO A 187 11.20 -4.96 -1.01
N ASP A 188 11.08 -5.55 0.18
CA ASP A 188 11.92 -6.68 0.64
C ASP A 188 11.94 -7.86 -0.35
N LEU A 189 10.82 -8.12 -1.03
CA LEU A 189 10.69 -9.10 -2.11
C LEU A 189 11.67 -8.83 -3.26
N TYR A 190 11.77 -7.58 -3.68
CA TYR A 190 12.64 -7.15 -4.77
C TYR A 190 14.10 -7.36 -4.39
N VAL A 191 14.47 -6.85 -3.21
CA VAL A 191 15.83 -6.97 -2.66
C VAL A 191 16.22 -8.44 -2.49
N GLY A 192 15.33 -9.26 -1.93
CA GLY A 192 15.59 -10.68 -1.70
C GLY A 192 15.78 -11.47 -3.00
N MET A 193 15.01 -11.16 -4.05
CA MET A 193 15.20 -11.77 -5.36
C MET A 193 16.53 -11.36 -5.98
N VAL A 194 16.84 -10.06 -6.02
CA VAL A 194 18.12 -9.58 -6.54
C VAL A 194 19.29 -10.22 -5.80
N ARG A 195 19.22 -10.33 -4.46
CA ARG A 195 20.25 -11.00 -3.65
C ARG A 195 20.47 -12.45 -4.09
N ALA A 196 19.40 -13.23 -4.21
CA ALA A 196 19.49 -14.61 -4.68
C ALA A 196 20.07 -14.70 -6.11
N GLY A 197 19.70 -13.76 -6.99
CA GLY A 197 20.24 -13.65 -8.35
C GLY A 197 21.73 -13.31 -8.38
N GLU A 198 22.19 -12.40 -7.52
CA GLU A 198 23.61 -12.07 -7.39
C GLU A 198 24.43 -13.23 -6.83
N GLU A 199 23.95 -13.89 -5.77
CA GLU A 199 24.63 -15.03 -5.14
C GLU A 199 24.73 -16.25 -6.08
N SER A 200 23.73 -16.46 -6.94
CA SER A 200 23.68 -17.57 -7.90
C SER A 200 24.25 -17.22 -9.28
N GLY A 201 24.62 -15.96 -9.53
CA GLY A 201 25.04 -15.48 -10.85
C GLY A 201 23.91 -15.44 -11.89
N ALA A 202 22.66 -15.61 -11.50
CA ALA A 202 21.48 -15.61 -12.36
C ALA A 202 20.73 -14.26 -12.34
N LEU A 203 21.44 -13.14 -12.14
CA LEU A 203 20.85 -11.80 -12.00
C LEU A 203 19.98 -11.42 -13.20
N GLU A 204 20.40 -11.74 -14.42
CA GLU A 204 19.62 -11.53 -15.65
C GLU A 204 18.23 -12.17 -15.56
N THR A 205 18.20 -13.48 -15.31
CA THR A 205 16.96 -14.26 -15.21
C THR A 205 16.06 -13.74 -14.08
N VAL A 206 16.66 -13.34 -12.96
CA VAL A 206 15.91 -12.80 -11.82
C VAL A 206 15.30 -11.44 -12.14
N LEU A 207 16.04 -10.54 -12.79
CA LEU A 207 15.53 -9.23 -13.19
C LEU A 207 14.40 -9.36 -14.21
N GLU A 208 14.49 -10.30 -15.15
CA GLU A 208 13.43 -10.60 -16.12
C GLU A 208 12.15 -11.06 -15.41
N ARG A 209 12.25 -12.01 -14.48
CA ARG A 209 11.11 -12.49 -13.67
C ARG A 209 10.52 -11.38 -12.78
N LEU A 210 11.38 -10.51 -12.23
CA LEU A 210 10.96 -9.35 -11.45
C LEU A 210 10.19 -8.34 -12.32
N ALA A 211 10.66 -8.08 -13.53
CA ALA A 211 10.00 -7.20 -14.49
C ALA A 211 8.61 -7.76 -14.86
N ASP A 212 8.53 -9.04 -15.25
CA ASP A 212 7.26 -9.72 -15.56
C ASP A 212 6.28 -9.62 -14.39
N TYR A 213 6.76 -9.86 -13.17
CA TYR A 213 5.94 -9.77 -11.96
C TYR A 213 5.41 -8.35 -11.74
N LEU A 214 6.26 -7.33 -11.78
CA LEU A 214 5.84 -5.95 -11.56
C LEU A 214 4.89 -5.46 -12.66
N GLU A 215 5.14 -5.82 -13.91
CA GLU A 215 4.25 -5.54 -15.04
C GLU A 215 2.89 -6.22 -14.88
N SER A 216 2.85 -7.47 -14.42
CA SER A 216 1.60 -8.18 -14.13
C SER A 216 0.79 -7.48 -13.02
N GLN A 217 1.46 -6.99 -11.97
CA GLN A 217 0.80 -6.24 -10.89
C GLN A 217 0.23 -4.92 -11.39
N VAL A 218 0.98 -4.18 -12.21
CA VAL A 218 0.51 -2.94 -12.84
C VAL A 218 -0.66 -3.22 -13.78
N ARG A 219 -0.58 -4.28 -14.59
CA ARG A 219 -1.64 -4.70 -15.51
C ARG A 219 -2.92 -5.04 -14.75
N LEU A 220 -2.84 -5.87 -13.71
CA LEU A 220 -3.98 -6.23 -12.86
C LEU A 220 -4.60 -4.98 -12.22
N ARG A 221 -3.75 -4.12 -11.64
CA ARG A 221 -4.22 -2.87 -11.02
C ARG A 221 -4.91 -1.96 -12.02
N ASN A 222 -4.34 -1.77 -13.20
CA ASN A 222 -4.91 -0.93 -14.25
C ASN A 222 -6.22 -1.52 -14.75
N LYS A 223 -6.27 -2.84 -14.97
CA LYS A 223 -7.49 -3.54 -15.39
C LYS A 223 -8.63 -3.33 -14.40
N VAL A 224 -8.37 -3.55 -13.11
CA VAL A 224 -9.34 -3.30 -12.04
C VAL A 224 -9.73 -1.82 -11.97
N SER A 225 -8.76 -0.90 -12.06
CA SER A 225 -9.01 0.53 -11.95
C SER A 225 -9.84 1.05 -13.14
N SER A 226 -9.57 0.60 -14.36
CA SER A 226 -10.29 1.00 -15.56
C SER A 226 -11.76 0.60 -15.52
N ILE A 227 -12.08 -0.58 -14.96
CA ILE A 227 -13.47 -1.02 -14.79
C ILE A 227 -14.23 -0.09 -13.81
N LEU A 228 -13.54 0.44 -12.79
CA LEU A 228 -14.15 1.31 -11.76
C LEU A 228 -14.35 2.76 -12.19
N ILE A 229 -13.68 3.23 -13.25
CA ILE A 229 -13.84 4.61 -13.75
C ILE A 229 -15.28 4.86 -14.18
N TYR A 230 -15.88 3.92 -14.92
CA TYR A 230 -17.24 4.07 -15.44
C TYR A 230 -18.29 4.28 -14.32
N PRO A 231 -18.38 3.40 -13.29
CA PRO A 231 -19.24 3.63 -12.13
C PRO A 231 -19.04 4.97 -11.44
N LEU A 232 -17.79 5.43 -11.32
CA LEU A 232 -17.49 6.66 -10.61
C LEU A 232 -18.00 7.88 -11.38
N VAL A 233 -17.82 7.90 -12.70
CA VAL A 233 -18.37 8.95 -13.58
C VAL A 233 -19.89 8.93 -13.55
N MET A 234 -20.52 7.75 -13.68
CA MET A 234 -21.97 7.59 -13.62
C MET A 234 -22.54 8.04 -12.28
N LEU A 235 -21.91 7.65 -11.17
CA LEU A 235 -22.31 8.08 -9.82
C LEU A 235 -22.17 9.60 -9.66
N GLY A 236 -21.11 10.18 -10.21
CA GLY A 236 -20.91 11.63 -10.24
C GLY A 236 -22.01 12.35 -11.03
N PHE A 237 -22.37 11.83 -12.21
CA PHE A 237 -23.45 12.37 -13.03
C PHE A 237 -24.82 12.23 -12.36
N ALA A 238 -25.13 11.05 -11.81
CA ALA A 238 -26.35 10.81 -11.05
C ALA A 238 -26.46 11.76 -9.85
N GLY A 239 -25.37 11.90 -9.09
CA GLY A 239 -25.28 12.84 -7.98
C GLY A 239 -25.47 14.30 -8.42
N PHE A 240 -24.91 14.68 -9.57
CA PHE A 240 -25.11 16.01 -10.16
C PHE A 240 -26.59 16.26 -10.53
N VAL A 241 -27.23 15.33 -11.25
CA VAL A 241 -28.65 15.44 -11.64
C VAL A 241 -29.55 15.51 -10.40
N ILE A 242 -29.35 14.61 -9.43
CA ILE A 242 -30.10 14.62 -8.17
C ILE A 242 -29.88 15.95 -7.42
N GLY A 243 -28.63 16.43 -7.38
CA GLY A 243 -28.27 17.71 -6.79
C GLY A 243 -29.08 18.86 -7.40
N VAL A 244 -29.10 18.99 -8.73
CA VAL A 244 -29.87 20.02 -9.44
C VAL A 244 -31.36 19.91 -9.16
N LEU A 245 -31.92 18.70 -9.20
CA LEU A 245 -33.35 18.50 -8.93
C LEU A 245 -33.74 18.94 -7.52
N VAL A 246 -32.92 18.61 -6.52
CA VAL A 246 -33.20 18.96 -5.12
C VAL A 246 -32.92 20.45 -4.81
N THR A 247 -31.92 21.07 -5.45
CA THR A 247 -31.56 22.47 -5.16
C THR A 247 -32.30 23.49 -5.99
N VAL A 248 -32.76 23.15 -7.21
CA VAL A 248 -33.40 24.10 -8.13
C VAL A 248 -34.88 23.77 -8.34
N VAL A 249 -35.19 22.53 -8.69
CA VAL A 249 -36.56 22.15 -9.09
C VAL A 249 -37.48 22.05 -7.87
N LEU A 250 -37.03 21.36 -6.82
CA LEU A 250 -37.86 21.12 -5.63
C LEU A 250 -38.26 22.43 -4.89
N PRO A 251 -37.37 23.43 -4.70
CA PRO A 251 -37.75 24.69 -4.04
C PRO A 251 -38.79 25.49 -4.82
N GLN A 252 -38.64 25.62 -6.14
CA GLN A 252 -39.58 26.35 -6.98
C GLN A 252 -41.02 25.82 -6.84
N ILE A 253 -41.15 24.50 -6.76
CA ILE A 253 -42.45 23.83 -6.58
C ILE A 253 -42.97 24.04 -5.16
N SER A 254 -42.11 23.98 -4.16
CA SER A 254 -42.52 24.23 -2.77
C SER A 254 -43.02 25.66 -2.58
N GLU A 255 -42.37 26.66 -3.20
CA GLU A 255 -42.79 28.07 -3.14
C GLU A 255 -44.15 28.27 -3.83
N LEU A 256 -44.37 27.64 -4.99
CA LEU A 256 -45.66 27.65 -5.67
C LEU A 256 -46.77 27.06 -4.79
N LEU A 257 -46.52 25.95 -4.11
CA LEU A 257 -47.53 25.28 -3.27
C LEU A 257 -47.89 26.06 -2.02
N VAL A 258 -46.89 26.68 -1.38
CA VAL A 258 -47.10 27.56 -0.24
C VAL A 258 -47.88 28.81 -0.66
N GLY A 259 -47.58 29.39 -1.83
CA GLY A 259 -48.33 30.52 -2.39
C GLY A 259 -49.82 30.22 -2.65
N LEU A 260 -50.17 28.94 -2.84
CA LEU A 260 -51.53 28.45 -3.06
C LEU A 260 -52.23 27.97 -1.78
N ASN A 261 -51.60 28.15 -0.62
CA ASN A 261 -52.12 27.79 0.70
C ASN A 261 -52.53 26.30 0.86
N LYS A 262 -52.01 25.40 0.00
CA LYS A 262 -52.23 23.95 0.11
C LYS A 262 -51.10 23.28 0.89
N PRO A 263 -51.41 22.29 1.75
CA PRO A 263 -50.38 21.57 2.50
C PRO A 263 -49.55 20.68 1.56
N LEU A 264 -48.23 20.73 1.73
CA LEU A 264 -47.29 19.85 1.00
C LEU A 264 -47.61 18.37 1.29
N PRO A 265 -47.69 17.49 0.26
CA PRO A 265 -47.82 16.05 0.45
C PRO A 265 -46.69 15.46 1.30
N PHE A 266 -46.98 14.40 2.05
CA PHE A 266 -46.03 13.85 3.03
C PHE A 266 -44.69 13.40 2.41
N TYR A 267 -44.71 12.86 1.19
CA TYR A 267 -43.52 12.43 0.46
C TYR A 267 -42.64 13.61 0.04
N THR A 268 -43.25 14.71 -0.44
CA THR A 268 -42.53 15.97 -0.74
C THR A 268 -41.91 16.56 0.51
N ARG A 269 -42.63 16.52 1.65
CA ARG A 269 -42.13 17.00 2.94
C ARG A 269 -40.92 16.19 3.42
N TRP A 270 -40.97 14.86 3.36
CA TRP A 270 -39.84 13.99 3.72
C TRP A 270 -38.58 14.29 2.90
N ILE A 271 -38.73 14.58 1.61
CA ILE A 271 -37.60 14.88 0.73
C ILE A 271 -37.03 16.26 1.03
N ILE A 272 -37.88 17.27 1.25
CA ILE A 272 -37.45 18.63 1.62
C ILE A 272 -36.78 18.61 2.99
N ASP A 273 -37.35 17.91 3.96
CA ASP A 273 -36.78 17.75 5.31
C ASP A 273 -35.45 17.00 5.25
N GLY A 274 -35.36 15.92 4.47
CA GLY A 274 -34.12 15.18 4.24
C GLY A 274 -33.06 16.02 3.54
N ALA A 275 -33.43 16.80 2.52
CA ALA A 275 -32.55 17.72 1.83
C ALA A 275 -32.09 18.88 2.75
N GLY A 276 -32.98 19.39 3.60
CA GLY A 276 -32.69 20.39 4.62
C GLY A 276 -31.75 19.85 5.69
N PHE A 277 -31.98 18.61 6.14
CA PHE A 277 -31.10 17.91 7.08
C PHE A 277 -29.70 17.73 6.49
N ILE A 278 -29.60 17.24 5.25
CA ILE A 278 -28.31 17.10 4.56
C ILE A 278 -27.65 18.48 4.39
N ARG A 279 -28.37 19.51 3.93
CA ARG A 279 -27.78 20.86 3.73
C ARG A 279 -27.37 21.54 5.03
N SER A 280 -28.07 21.28 6.14
CA SER A 280 -27.77 21.86 7.45
C SER A 280 -26.67 21.10 8.19
N TRP A 281 -26.67 19.77 8.11
CA TRP A 281 -25.80 18.88 8.88
C TRP A 281 -24.71 18.20 8.03
N TRP A 282 -24.51 18.54 6.75
CA TRP A 282 -23.48 17.90 5.91
C TRP A 282 -22.10 17.94 6.55
N TRP A 283 -21.74 19.03 7.24
CA TRP A 283 -20.45 19.17 7.92
C TRP A 283 -20.37 18.25 9.16
N ALA A 284 -21.45 18.10 9.91
CA ALA A 284 -21.54 17.19 11.06
C ALA A 284 -21.54 15.72 10.61
N LEU A 285 -22.26 15.39 9.54
CA LEU A 285 -22.23 14.08 8.86
C LEU A 285 -20.84 13.77 8.32
N ALA A 286 -20.17 14.73 7.68
CA ALA A 286 -18.81 14.58 7.21
C ALA A 286 -17.83 14.38 8.37
N LEU A 287 -17.99 15.12 9.47
CA LEU A 287 -17.18 14.96 10.69
C LEU A 287 -17.42 13.58 11.33
N LEU A 288 -18.68 13.14 11.43
CA LEU A 288 -19.06 11.84 11.95
C LEU A 288 -18.51 10.71 11.08
N ALA A 289 -18.62 10.83 9.75
CA ALA A 289 -18.07 9.88 8.81
C ALA A 289 -16.54 9.83 8.88
N ALA A 290 -15.88 10.99 8.99
CA ALA A 290 -14.43 11.07 9.18
C ALA A 290 -13.99 10.46 10.52
N ALA A 291 -14.72 10.72 11.60
CA ALA A 291 -14.47 10.13 12.92
C ALA A 291 -14.70 8.63 12.93
N ALA A 292 -15.80 8.14 12.35
CA ALA A 292 -16.09 6.72 12.19
C ALA A 292 -15.03 6.02 11.32
N PHE A 293 -14.62 6.66 10.22
CA PHE A 293 -13.55 6.16 9.36
C PHE A 293 -12.21 6.11 10.11
N ALA A 294 -11.86 7.15 10.87
CA ALA A 294 -10.65 7.19 11.67
C ALA A 294 -10.65 6.13 12.78
N LEU A 295 -11.78 5.96 13.47
CA LEU A 295 -11.96 4.94 14.51
C LEU A 295 -11.88 3.53 13.91
N LEU A 296 -12.51 3.29 12.76
CA LEU A 296 -12.44 2.03 12.04
C LEU A 296 -11.01 1.75 11.56
N ARG A 297 -10.32 2.75 11.02
CA ARG A 297 -8.88 2.68 10.66
C ARG A 297 -8.04 2.30 11.87
N ALA A 298 -8.25 2.95 13.01
CA ALA A 298 -7.52 2.69 14.24
C ALA A 298 -7.82 1.27 14.76
N ALA A 299 -9.08 0.83 14.72
CA ALA A 299 -9.49 -0.51 15.10
C ALA A 299 -8.84 -1.57 14.20
N ILE A 300 -8.89 -1.40 12.89
CA ILE A 300 -8.28 -2.33 11.90
C ILE A 300 -6.74 -2.31 11.98
N ALA A 301 -6.12 -1.21 12.40
CA ALA A 301 -4.68 -1.15 12.60
C ALA A 301 -4.20 -2.06 13.75
N THR A 302 -5.07 -2.43 14.69
CA THR A 302 -4.74 -3.39 15.73
C THR A 302 -4.67 -4.83 15.18
N PRO A 303 -3.79 -5.70 15.69
CA PRO A 303 -3.71 -7.09 15.22
C PRO A 303 -5.05 -7.84 15.32
N ARG A 304 -5.76 -7.68 16.45
CA ARG A 304 -7.08 -8.28 16.68
C ARG A 304 -8.13 -7.74 15.73
N GLY A 305 -8.20 -6.42 15.54
CA GLY A 305 -9.15 -5.80 14.62
C GLY A 305 -8.92 -6.22 13.17
N ARG A 306 -7.66 -6.37 12.75
CA ARG A 306 -7.33 -6.87 11.40
C ARG A 306 -7.83 -8.29 11.17
N ILE A 307 -7.68 -9.19 12.14
CA ILE A 307 -8.17 -10.58 12.05
C ILE A 307 -9.70 -10.61 11.92
N VAL A 308 -10.40 -9.85 12.77
CA VAL A 308 -11.88 -9.80 12.73
C VAL A 308 -12.37 -9.21 11.43
N TRP A 309 -11.75 -8.11 10.98
CA TRP A 309 -12.12 -7.44 9.73
C TRP A 309 -11.88 -8.31 8.51
N ASP A 310 -10.71 -8.94 8.41
CA ASP A 310 -10.38 -9.82 7.30
C ASP A 310 -11.23 -11.11 7.31
N GLY A 311 -11.57 -11.64 8.49
CA GLY A 311 -12.50 -12.74 8.64
C GLY A 311 -13.94 -12.37 8.26
N LEU A 312 -14.40 -11.16 8.61
CA LEU A 312 -15.73 -10.67 8.25
C LEU A 312 -15.87 -10.53 6.73
N LYS A 313 -14.86 -10.00 6.04
CA LYS A 313 -14.85 -9.91 4.57
C LYS A 313 -15.05 -11.27 3.92
N LEU A 314 -14.39 -12.32 4.42
CA LEU A 314 -14.47 -13.67 3.87
C LEU A 314 -15.85 -14.32 4.06
N ARG A 315 -16.62 -13.89 5.06
CA ARG A 315 -17.98 -14.41 5.32
C ARG A 315 -19.06 -13.82 4.42
N LEU A 316 -18.81 -12.68 3.78
CA LEU A 316 -19.78 -12.07 2.88
C LEU A 316 -19.83 -12.86 1.56
N PRO A 317 -21.00 -13.28 1.06
CA PRO A 317 -21.09 -14.25 -0.04
C PRO A 317 -20.51 -13.74 -1.37
N VAL A 318 -20.62 -12.44 -1.64
CA VAL A 318 -20.08 -11.83 -2.85
C VAL A 318 -18.65 -11.33 -2.62
N VAL A 319 -18.47 -10.49 -1.60
CA VAL A 319 -17.17 -9.87 -1.28
C VAL A 319 -16.14 -10.92 -0.85
N GLY A 320 -16.54 -11.93 -0.07
CA GLY A 320 -15.65 -12.96 0.44
C GLY A 320 -15.07 -13.83 -0.66
N ARG A 321 -15.89 -14.20 -1.67
CA ARG A 321 -15.39 -14.90 -2.86
C ARG A 321 -14.35 -14.06 -3.60
N THR A 322 -14.63 -12.78 -3.83
CA THR A 322 -13.68 -11.88 -4.52
C THR A 322 -12.39 -11.68 -3.71
N VAL A 323 -12.49 -11.43 -2.41
CA VAL A 323 -11.32 -11.25 -1.54
C VAL A 323 -10.47 -12.51 -1.48
N ARG A 324 -11.09 -13.69 -1.39
CA ARG A 324 -10.40 -14.98 -1.43
C ARG A 324 -9.71 -15.19 -2.77
N SER A 325 -10.38 -14.95 -3.90
CA SER A 325 -9.78 -15.10 -5.22
C SER A 325 -8.60 -14.15 -5.46
N ILE A 326 -8.71 -12.89 -4.99
CA ILE A 326 -7.59 -11.91 -5.05
C ILE A 326 -6.41 -12.40 -4.21
N ALA A 327 -6.66 -12.85 -2.99
CA ALA A 327 -5.61 -13.28 -2.09
C ALA A 327 -4.91 -14.56 -2.58
N ILE A 328 -5.67 -15.51 -3.14
CA ILE A 328 -5.13 -16.72 -3.78
C ILE A 328 -4.30 -16.36 -5.01
N SER A 329 -4.83 -15.53 -5.92
CA SER A 329 -4.10 -15.07 -7.12
C SER A 329 -2.76 -14.44 -6.73
N ARG A 330 -2.77 -13.52 -5.75
CA ARG A 330 -1.54 -12.90 -5.23
C ARG A 330 -0.59 -13.90 -4.61
N PHE A 331 -1.09 -14.80 -3.78
CA PHE A 331 -0.29 -15.86 -3.15
C PHE A 331 0.37 -16.76 -4.19
N THR A 332 -0.40 -17.33 -5.12
CA THR A 332 0.13 -18.29 -6.10
C THR A 332 1.02 -17.62 -7.13
N ARG A 333 0.69 -16.40 -7.58
CA ARG A 333 1.55 -15.62 -8.48
C ARG A 333 2.89 -15.34 -7.83
N THR A 334 2.87 -14.82 -6.60
CA THR A 334 4.10 -14.47 -5.86
C THR A 334 4.93 -15.72 -5.59
N LEU A 335 4.31 -16.80 -5.11
CA LEU A 335 5.02 -18.04 -4.81
C LEU A 335 5.62 -18.65 -6.08
N SER A 336 4.85 -18.68 -7.18
CA SER A 336 5.33 -19.10 -8.50
C SER A 336 6.55 -18.29 -8.89
N THR A 337 6.45 -16.96 -9.00
CA THR A 337 7.56 -16.07 -9.38
C THR A 337 8.80 -16.24 -8.50
N LEU A 338 8.62 -16.46 -7.20
CA LEU A 338 9.75 -16.62 -6.29
C LEU A 338 10.47 -17.96 -6.45
N LEU A 339 9.72 -19.05 -6.58
CA LEU A 339 10.29 -20.37 -6.85
C LEU A 339 11.00 -20.37 -8.22
N ALA A 340 10.35 -19.73 -9.18
CA ALA A 340 10.87 -19.46 -10.51
C ALA A 340 12.22 -18.72 -10.44
N GLY A 341 12.33 -17.68 -9.60
CA GLY A 341 13.57 -16.96 -9.33
C GLY A 341 14.61 -17.73 -8.50
N GLY A 342 14.38 -19.00 -8.19
CA GLY A 342 15.31 -19.86 -7.46
C GLY A 342 15.31 -19.66 -5.94
N LEU A 343 14.34 -18.92 -5.38
CA LEU A 343 14.28 -18.74 -3.93
C LEU A 343 13.85 -20.03 -3.23
N PRO A 344 14.47 -20.39 -2.10
CA PRO A 344 14.03 -21.52 -1.29
C PRO A 344 12.55 -21.39 -0.89
N ILE A 345 11.79 -22.48 -1.02
CA ILE A 345 10.33 -22.51 -0.82
C ILE A 345 9.89 -21.90 0.52
N VAL A 346 10.63 -22.15 1.60
CA VAL A 346 10.32 -21.61 2.94
C VAL A 346 10.37 -20.08 2.95
N ARG A 347 11.37 -19.48 2.29
CA ARG A 347 11.50 -18.02 2.17
C ARG A 347 10.48 -17.44 1.20
N ALA A 348 10.18 -18.19 0.14
CA ALA A 348 9.15 -17.81 -0.84
C ALA A 348 7.74 -17.78 -0.21
N LEU A 349 7.42 -18.73 0.68
CA LEU A 349 6.17 -18.77 1.44
C LEU A 349 6.04 -17.61 2.43
N GLU A 350 7.13 -17.26 3.13
CA GLU A 350 7.15 -16.12 4.05
C GLU A 350 6.78 -14.81 3.35
N THR A 351 7.32 -14.61 2.14
CA THR A 351 7.05 -13.41 1.36
C THR A 351 5.64 -13.44 0.76
N SER A 352 5.24 -14.58 0.21
CA SER A 352 3.90 -14.79 -0.36
C SER A 352 2.79 -14.62 0.68
N LYS A 353 3.04 -14.96 1.95
CA LYS A 353 2.14 -14.70 3.10
C LYS A 353 1.79 -13.22 3.22
N VAL A 354 2.80 -12.35 3.12
CA VAL A 354 2.62 -10.89 3.25
C VAL A 354 1.84 -10.34 2.06
N VAL A 355 2.16 -10.82 0.84
CA VAL A 355 1.56 -10.33 -0.41
C VAL A 355 0.10 -10.78 -0.58
N ALA A 356 -0.28 -11.94 -0.04
CA ALA A 356 -1.68 -12.43 -0.06
C ALA A 356 -2.68 -11.39 0.52
N GLY A 357 -2.25 -10.56 1.46
CA GLY A 357 -3.00 -9.37 1.90
C GLY A 357 -4.23 -9.65 2.78
N ASN A 358 -4.44 -10.89 3.22
CA ASN A 358 -5.49 -11.29 4.16
C ASN A 358 -4.89 -12.10 5.31
N VAL A 359 -5.13 -11.71 6.57
CA VAL A 359 -4.51 -12.35 7.73
C VAL A 359 -4.96 -13.80 7.94
N VAL A 360 -6.22 -14.13 7.60
CA VAL A 360 -6.76 -15.49 7.76
C VAL A 360 -6.07 -16.46 6.80
N LEU A 361 -5.97 -16.10 5.53
CA LEU A 361 -5.21 -16.90 4.55
C LEU A 361 -3.72 -16.90 4.87
N GLY A 362 -3.18 -15.79 5.38
CA GLY A 362 -1.79 -15.70 5.80
C GLY A 362 -1.41 -16.72 6.88
N ARG A 363 -2.31 -16.99 7.83
CA ARG A 363 -2.11 -18.04 8.84
C ARG A 363 -2.11 -19.45 8.24
N ALA A 364 -2.99 -19.71 7.28
CA ALA A 364 -2.99 -20.98 6.57
C ALA A 364 -1.67 -21.20 5.80
N ILE A 365 -1.14 -20.15 5.17
CA ILE A 365 0.16 -20.16 4.49
C ILE A 365 1.30 -20.38 5.51
N GLU A 366 1.23 -19.76 6.68
CA GLU A 366 2.21 -19.93 7.76
C GLU A 366 2.23 -21.37 8.31
N GLN A 367 1.06 -22.00 8.47
CA GLN A 367 0.98 -23.41 8.83
C GLN A 367 1.55 -24.32 7.72
N ALA A 368 1.30 -23.98 6.46
CA ALA A 368 1.86 -24.70 5.32
C ALA A 368 3.40 -24.58 5.25
N GLN A 369 3.95 -23.40 5.58
CA GLN A 369 5.38 -23.15 5.71
C GLN A 369 6.03 -24.00 6.82
N GLN A 370 5.38 -24.09 7.98
CA GLN A 370 5.85 -24.94 9.10
C GLN A 370 5.88 -26.41 8.69
N SER A 371 4.82 -26.90 8.06
CA SER A 371 4.73 -28.27 7.53
C SER A 371 5.88 -28.60 6.57
N ILE A 372 6.20 -27.70 5.64
CA ILE A 372 7.32 -27.89 4.71
C ILE A 372 8.68 -27.87 5.41
N THR A 373 8.84 -27.05 6.45
CA THR A 373 10.07 -27.02 7.27
C THR A 373 10.28 -28.34 8.02
N GLU A 374 9.19 -29.01 8.39
CA GLU A 374 9.18 -30.35 9.01
C GLU A 374 9.32 -31.49 7.98
N GLY A 375 9.41 -31.18 6.68
CA GLY A 375 9.50 -32.18 5.59
C GLY A 375 8.17 -32.82 5.21
N ALA A 376 7.04 -32.23 5.61
CA ALA A 376 5.70 -32.67 5.29
C ALA A 376 5.07 -31.87 4.13
N SER A 377 3.86 -32.25 3.71
CA SER A 377 3.20 -31.69 2.52
C SER A 377 2.79 -30.21 2.68
N LEU A 378 2.92 -29.43 1.60
CA LEU A 378 2.39 -28.06 1.51
C LEU A 378 0.86 -28.03 1.36
N ALA A 379 0.30 -28.98 0.60
CA ALA A 379 -1.12 -28.96 0.23
C ALA A 379 -2.05 -29.26 1.41
N HIS A 380 -1.63 -30.15 2.32
CA HIS A 380 -2.48 -30.64 3.41
C HIS A 380 -2.92 -29.54 4.40
N PRO A 381 -2.02 -28.70 4.95
CA PRO A 381 -2.41 -27.59 5.82
C PRO A 381 -3.31 -26.55 5.12
N LEU A 382 -3.04 -26.27 3.83
CA LEU A 382 -3.86 -25.36 3.04
C LEU A 382 -5.28 -25.90 2.87
N LYS A 383 -5.42 -27.20 2.60
CA LYS A 383 -6.73 -27.89 2.51
C LYS A 383 -7.45 -27.92 3.85
N ALA A 384 -6.75 -28.23 4.93
CA ALA A 384 -7.30 -28.29 6.28
C ALA A 384 -7.83 -26.92 6.77
N SER A 385 -7.26 -25.82 6.27
CA SER A 385 -7.72 -24.47 6.61
C SER A 385 -9.15 -24.14 6.13
N GLY A 386 -9.64 -24.82 5.10
CA GLY A 386 -10.94 -24.53 4.46
C GLY A 386 -11.01 -23.23 3.66
N GLU A 387 -9.94 -22.43 3.63
CA GLU A 387 -9.90 -21.15 2.90
C GLU A 387 -9.41 -21.30 1.46
N PHE A 388 -8.69 -22.38 1.15
CA PHE A 388 -8.19 -22.67 -0.19
C PHE A 388 -9.15 -23.61 -0.93
N PRO A 389 -9.69 -23.23 -2.10
CA PRO A 389 -10.58 -24.07 -2.87
C PRO A 389 -9.89 -25.36 -3.36
N PRO A 390 -10.66 -26.44 -3.60
CA PRO A 390 -10.12 -27.74 -3.96
C PRO A 390 -9.16 -27.72 -5.15
N LEU A 391 -9.47 -26.92 -6.17
CA LEU A 391 -8.61 -26.73 -7.36
C LEU A 391 -7.20 -26.29 -6.96
N VAL A 392 -7.07 -25.32 -6.05
CA VAL A 392 -5.76 -24.79 -5.64
C VAL A 392 -4.97 -25.84 -4.90
N THR A 393 -5.58 -26.49 -3.90
CA THR A 393 -4.91 -27.52 -3.10
C THR A 393 -4.51 -28.73 -3.94
N HIS A 394 -5.34 -29.10 -4.92
CA HIS A 394 -5.05 -30.23 -5.81
C HIS A 394 -3.90 -29.93 -6.76
N MET A 395 -3.88 -28.73 -7.37
CA MET A 395 -2.78 -28.30 -8.24
C MET A 395 -1.45 -28.22 -7.47
N ILE A 396 -1.48 -27.73 -6.22
CA ILE A 396 -0.31 -27.72 -5.33
C ILE A 396 0.14 -29.15 -5.01
N GLU A 397 -0.78 -30.05 -4.68
CA GLU A 397 -0.47 -31.46 -4.40
C GLU A 397 0.14 -32.17 -5.61
N VAL A 398 -0.39 -31.93 -6.82
CA VAL A 398 0.16 -32.46 -8.07
C VAL A 398 1.56 -31.91 -8.31
N GLY A 399 1.75 -30.59 -8.19
CA GLY A 399 3.04 -29.93 -8.39
C GLY A 399 4.11 -30.35 -7.36
N GLU A 400 3.70 -30.57 -6.11
CA GLU A 400 4.57 -31.11 -5.06
C GLU A 400 5.06 -32.53 -5.39
N ARG A 401 4.16 -33.41 -5.86
CA ARG A 401 4.50 -34.79 -6.22
C ARG A 401 5.33 -34.90 -7.51
N SER A 402 5.06 -34.03 -8.48
CA SER A 402 5.75 -34.05 -9.78
C SER A 402 7.00 -33.18 -9.82
N GLY A 403 7.29 -32.41 -8.77
CA GLY A 403 8.37 -31.41 -8.77
C GLY A 403 8.08 -30.14 -9.59
N GLU A 404 6.86 -30.00 -10.13
CA GLU A 404 6.44 -28.92 -11.02
C GLU A 404 5.59 -27.86 -10.29
N LEU A 405 5.93 -27.57 -9.03
CA LEU A 405 5.13 -26.68 -8.19
C LEU A 405 5.03 -25.26 -8.78
N GLU A 406 6.12 -24.75 -9.36
CA GLU A 406 6.14 -23.46 -10.06
C GLU A 406 5.08 -23.41 -11.18
N ALA A 407 5.12 -24.36 -12.10
CA ALA A 407 4.21 -24.40 -13.24
C ALA A 407 2.74 -24.55 -12.82
N MET A 408 2.47 -25.35 -11.79
CA MET A 408 1.11 -25.53 -11.26
C MET A 408 0.60 -24.26 -10.57
N LEU A 409 1.45 -23.57 -9.80
CA LEU A 409 1.08 -22.30 -9.16
C LEU A 409 0.83 -21.19 -10.20
N SER A 410 1.62 -21.14 -11.28
CA SER A 410 1.41 -20.19 -12.38
C SER A 410 0.02 -20.37 -13.01
N LYS A 411 -0.35 -21.60 -13.35
CA LYS A 411 -1.69 -21.92 -13.90
C LYS A 411 -2.81 -21.53 -12.95
N VAL A 412 -2.61 -21.75 -11.64
CA VAL A 412 -3.59 -21.32 -10.63
C VAL A 412 -3.67 -19.79 -10.58
N SER A 413 -2.56 -19.06 -10.60
CA SER A 413 -2.62 -17.59 -10.65
C SER A 413 -3.33 -17.07 -11.88
N ASP A 414 -3.04 -17.60 -13.07
CA ASP A 414 -3.68 -17.17 -14.32
C ASP A 414 -5.20 -17.35 -14.24
N THR A 415 -5.63 -18.54 -13.78
CA THR A 415 -7.04 -18.88 -13.61
C THR A 415 -7.74 -17.95 -12.61
N TYR A 416 -7.11 -17.65 -11.47
CA TYR A 416 -7.72 -16.80 -10.45
C TYR A 416 -7.67 -15.31 -10.81
N GLU A 417 -6.67 -14.86 -11.58
CA GLU A 417 -6.64 -13.49 -12.13
C GLU A 417 -7.82 -13.27 -13.08
N GLU A 418 -8.09 -14.22 -13.99
CA GLU A 418 -9.24 -14.17 -14.89
C GLU A 418 -10.58 -14.21 -14.12
N GLN A 419 -10.67 -15.03 -13.07
CA GLN A 419 -11.85 -15.05 -12.21
C GLN A 419 -12.06 -13.71 -11.48
N VAL A 420 -10.99 -13.12 -10.94
CA VAL A 420 -11.07 -11.81 -10.27
C VAL A 420 -11.58 -10.75 -11.23
N GLU A 421 -11.04 -10.71 -12.44
CA GLU A 421 -11.51 -9.80 -13.49
C GLU A 421 -12.99 -10.02 -13.80
N THR A 422 -13.38 -11.26 -14.08
CA THR A 422 -14.77 -11.61 -14.40
C THR A 422 -15.72 -11.21 -13.28
N MET A 423 -15.33 -11.43 -12.02
CA MET A 423 -16.12 -11.01 -10.86
C MET A 423 -16.24 -9.49 -10.78
N VAL A 424 -15.13 -8.75 -10.93
CA VAL A 424 -15.13 -7.28 -10.89
C VAL A 424 -16.00 -6.71 -12.01
N THR A 425 -15.92 -7.25 -13.23
CA THR A 425 -16.75 -6.87 -14.37
C THR A 425 -18.23 -7.13 -14.09
N ARG A 426 -18.59 -8.33 -13.58
CA ARG A 426 -19.98 -8.66 -13.24
C ARG A 426 -20.55 -7.77 -12.14
N LEU A 427 -19.78 -7.52 -11.09
CA LEU A 427 -20.20 -6.63 -10.00
C LEU A 427 -20.43 -5.21 -10.49
N THR A 428 -19.57 -4.75 -11.40
CA THR A 428 -19.69 -3.44 -12.01
C THR A 428 -20.89 -3.36 -12.95
N ALA A 429 -21.15 -4.40 -13.75
CA ALA A 429 -22.30 -4.46 -14.65
C ALA A 429 -23.64 -4.49 -13.91
N LEU A 430 -23.71 -5.08 -12.71
CA LEU A 430 -24.93 -5.05 -11.87
C LEU A 430 -25.19 -3.69 -11.21
N LEU A 431 -24.13 -2.91 -11.01
CA LEU A 431 -24.22 -1.60 -10.39
C LEU A 431 -24.95 -0.60 -11.30
N GLU A 432 -24.82 -0.75 -12.62
CA GLU A 432 -25.46 0.14 -13.60
C GLU A 432 -27.01 0.08 -13.58
N PRO A 433 -27.67 -1.09 -13.74
CA PRO A 433 -29.13 -1.18 -13.61
C PRO A 433 -29.64 -0.69 -12.26
N LEU A 434 -28.87 -0.94 -11.19
CA LEU A 434 -29.22 -0.46 -9.85
C LEU A 434 -29.17 1.07 -9.77
N LEU A 435 -28.13 1.71 -10.32
CA LEU A 435 -28.04 3.16 -10.37
C LEU A 435 -29.17 3.78 -11.20
N ILE A 436 -29.49 3.19 -12.36
CA ILE A 436 -30.60 3.64 -13.20
C ILE A 436 -31.93 3.52 -12.43
N LEU A 437 -32.16 2.39 -11.76
CA LEU A 437 -33.38 2.18 -10.97
C LEU A 437 -33.50 3.20 -9.84
N ILE A 438 -32.41 3.48 -9.12
CA ILE A 438 -32.36 4.51 -8.08
C ILE A 438 -32.66 5.88 -8.68
N MET A 439 -32.03 6.23 -9.80
CA MET A 439 -32.26 7.51 -10.48
C MET A 439 -33.72 7.67 -10.93
N VAL A 440 -34.27 6.67 -11.61
CA VAL A 440 -35.67 6.67 -12.05
C VAL A 440 -36.59 6.77 -10.85
N GLY A 441 -36.33 6.04 -9.77
CA GLY A 441 -37.09 6.12 -8.53
C GLY A 441 -37.11 7.55 -7.96
N ILE A 442 -35.95 8.19 -7.85
CA ILE A 442 -35.85 9.57 -7.35
C ILE A 442 -36.59 10.54 -8.28
N VAL A 443 -36.39 10.42 -9.60
CA VAL A 443 -37.04 11.30 -10.58
C VAL A 443 -38.56 11.12 -10.54
N VAL A 444 -39.07 9.89 -10.48
CA VAL A 444 -40.52 9.62 -10.37
C VAL A 444 -41.09 10.22 -9.11
N VAL A 445 -40.42 10.06 -7.97
CA VAL A 445 -40.85 10.64 -6.70
C VAL A 445 -40.92 12.17 -6.80
N ILE A 446 -39.96 12.80 -7.48
CA ILE A 446 -39.98 14.25 -7.71
C ILE A 446 -41.11 14.64 -8.67
N ILE A 447 -41.30 13.92 -9.77
CA ILE A 447 -42.42 14.17 -10.70
C ILE A 447 -43.77 14.03 -9.98
N LEU A 448 -43.96 13.03 -9.12
CA LEU A 448 -45.18 12.89 -8.33
C LEU A 448 -45.33 14.05 -7.34
N ALA A 449 -44.23 14.50 -6.72
CA ALA A 449 -44.19 15.70 -5.88
C ALA A 449 -44.57 16.99 -6.62
N THR A 450 -44.36 17.07 -7.95
CA THR A 450 -44.74 18.24 -8.74
C THR A 450 -46.11 18.12 -9.40
N LEU A 451 -46.44 16.94 -9.94
CA LEU A 451 -47.62 16.73 -10.78
C LEU A 451 -48.89 16.52 -9.95
N VAL A 452 -48.83 15.77 -8.84
CA VAL A 452 -50.02 15.53 -8.00
C VAL A 452 -50.64 16.84 -7.51
N PRO A 453 -49.86 17.77 -6.95
CA PRO A 453 -50.44 19.04 -6.51
C PRO A 453 -50.98 19.88 -7.68
N LEU A 454 -50.37 19.80 -8.87
CA LEU A 454 -50.86 20.49 -10.06
C LEU A 454 -52.23 19.95 -10.50
N LEU A 455 -52.41 18.64 -10.49
CA LEU A 455 -53.69 18.00 -10.79
C LEU A 455 -54.76 18.40 -9.77
N ASP A 456 -54.42 18.43 -8.48
CA ASP A 456 -55.32 18.89 -7.40
C ASP A 456 -55.73 20.35 -7.52
N LEU A 457 -54.97 21.19 -8.24
CA LEU A 457 -55.36 22.57 -8.54
C LEU A 457 -56.38 22.61 -9.67
N THR A 458 -56.14 21.85 -10.74
CA THR A 458 -57.05 21.80 -11.89
C THR A 458 -58.43 21.26 -11.52
N THR A 459 -58.50 20.24 -10.66
CA THR A 459 -59.77 19.67 -10.16
C THR A 459 -60.50 20.58 -9.17
N SER A 460 -59.79 21.50 -8.51
CA SER A 460 -60.42 22.52 -7.64
C SER A 460 -60.89 23.77 -8.39
N LEU A 461 -60.45 23.95 -9.64
CA LEU A 461 -60.80 25.08 -10.51
C LEU A 461 -61.93 24.73 -11.50
N SER A 462 -62.16 23.44 -11.77
CA SER A 462 -63.34 22.89 -12.45
C SER A 462 -64.44 22.56 -11.46
#